data_AF-A0A1V2RME1-F1
#
_entry.id   AF-A0A1V2RME1-F1
#
_cell.length_a   1.000
_cell.length_b   1.000
_cell.length_c   1.000
_cell.angle_alpha   90.00
_cell.angle_beta   90.00
_cell.angle_gamma   90.00
#
_symmetry.space_group_name_H-M   'P 1'
#
loop_
_entity.id
_entity.type
_entity.pdbx_description
1 polymer ?
#
loop_
_entity_poly.entity_id
_entity_poly.type
_entity_poly.pdbx_seq_one_letter_code
_entity_poly.pdbx_strand_id
1 'polypeptide(L)' 'MTPSPIGIPGTGSCAPERHIGNGEIAVHLDMPEKWTEKRTEIAGHRWAAPHEAGARLLHRVGAA' A
#
# COMPACT_ATOMS: atom_id res chain seq x y z
N MET A 1 -30.43 -28.81 -7.86
CA MET A 1 -29.34 -27.82 -7.99
C MET A 1 -28.84 -27.53 -6.59
N THR A 2 -27.61 -27.91 -6.27
CA THR A 2 -26.93 -27.44 -5.05
C THR A 2 -26.52 -25.98 -5.26
N PRO A 3 -26.74 -25.09 -4.29
CA PRO A 3 -26.32 -23.70 -4.41
C PRO A 3 -24.79 -23.64 -4.50
N SER A 4 -24.27 -22.84 -5.44
CA SER A 4 -22.84 -22.55 -5.46
C SER A 4 -22.46 -21.79 -4.20
N PRO A 5 -21.34 -22.16 -3.54
CA PRO A 5 -20.88 -21.45 -2.36
C PRO A 5 -20.56 -19.99 -2.73
N ILE A 6 -21.15 -19.05 -1.99
CA ILE A 6 -20.90 -17.61 -2.12
C ILE A 6 -19.71 -17.27 -1.24
N GLY A 7 -18.65 -16.73 -1.83
CA GLY A 7 -17.43 -16.35 -1.11
C GLY A 7 -16.43 -15.62 -2.00
N ILE A 8 -15.32 -15.21 -1.38
CA ILE A 8 -14.18 -14.60 -2.08
C ILE A 8 -13.27 -15.75 -2.56
N PRO A 9 -13.14 -16.01 -3.87
CA PRO A 9 -12.37 -17.15 -4.37
C PRO A 9 -10.85 -16.94 -4.30
N GLY A 10 -10.39 -15.70 -4.11
CA GLY A 10 -8.99 -15.35 -3.99
C GLY A 10 -8.78 -13.85 -3.79
N THR A 11 -7.55 -13.48 -3.41
CA THR A 11 -7.10 -12.09 -3.30
C THR A 11 -5.74 -11.93 -3.95
N GLY A 12 -5.43 -10.70 -4.37
CA GLY A 12 -4.10 -10.31 -4.85
C GLY A 12 -3.67 -9.01 -4.19
N SER A 13 -2.36 -8.73 -4.21
CA SER A 13 -1.81 -7.48 -3.70
C SER A 13 -0.82 -6.86 -4.68
N CYS A 14 -0.87 -5.55 -4.80
CA CYS A 14 0.13 -4.77 -5.50
C CYS A 14 0.31 -3.44 -4.77
N ALA A 15 1.56 -3.00 -4.62
CA ALA A 15 1.91 -1.74 -3.98
C ALA A 15 2.99 -1.03 -4.79
N PRO A 16 3.20 0.29 -4.58
CA PRO A 16 4.35 0.99 -5.11
C PRO A 16 5.67 0.32 -4.72
N GLU A 17 6.63 0.34 -5.64
CA GLU A 17 7.91 -0.34 -5.45
C GLU A 17 8.79 0.36 -4.40
N ARG A 18 8.74 1.70 -4.35
CA ARG A 18 9.58 2.48 -3.45
C ARG A 18 9.07 2.38 -2.02
N HIS A 19 9.92 1.88 -1.12
CA HIS A 19 9.69 1.90 0.33
C HIS A 19 10.48 3.05 0.96
N ILE A 20 9.82 3.85 1.78
CA ILE A 20 10.42 4.96 2.52
C ILE A 20 10.19 4.79 4.02
N GLY A 21 11.10 5.32 4.82
CA GLY A 21 11.02 5.28 6.28
C GLY A 21 10.26 6.47 6.88
N ASN A 22 10.02 6.39 8.19
CA ASN A 22 9.29 7.42 8.94
C ASN A 22 10.04 8.76 9.03
N GLY A 23 11.37 8.77 8.94
CA GLY A 23 12.13 10.02 8.86
C GLY A 23 11.86 10.80 7.57
N GLU A 24 11.76 10.12 6.42
CA GLU A 24 11.52 10.78 5.14
C GLU A 24 10.09 11.35 5.05
N ILE A 25 9.08 10.57 5.45
CA ILE A 25 7.69 11.04 5.49
C ILE A 25 7.53 12.21 6.48
N ALA A 26 8.28 12.20 7.59
CA ALA A 26 8.21 13.24 8.60
C ALA A 26 8.77 14.58 8.11
N VAL A 27 9.85 14.56 7.33
CA VAL A 27 10.36 15.75 6.64
C VAL A 27 9.34 16.27 5.63
N HIS A 28 8.72 15.37 4.86
CA HIS A 28 7.74 15.77 3.84
C HIS A 28 6.47 16.40 4.43
N LEU A 29 6.03 15.92 5.60
CA LEU A 29 4.82 16.37 6.28
C LEU A 29 5.08 17.40 7.39
N ASP A 30 6.33 17.85 7.55
CA ASP A 30 6.78 18.76 8.61
C ASP A 30 6.31 18.33 10.01
N MET A 31 6.57 17.06 10.35
CA MET A 31 6.21 16.49 11.65
C MET A 31 7.39 15.83 12.37
N PRO A 32 7.28 15.54 13.68
CA PRO A 32 8.29 14.77 14.39
C PRO A 32 8.36 13.32 13.88
N GLU A 33 9.56 12.83 13.55
CA GLU A 33 9.80 11.46 13.03
C GLU A 33 9.10 10.36 13.84
N LYS A 34 9.21 10.42 15.17
CA LYS A 34 8.62 9.40 16.05
C LYS A 34 7.11 9.52 16.24
N TRP A 35 6.47 10.55 15.67
CA TRP A 35 5.02 10.72 15.82
C TRP A 35 4.27 9.56 15.15
N THR A 36 4.63 9.23 13.91
CA THR A 36 4.00 8.17 13.12
C THR A 36 4.09 6.83 13.84
N GLU A 37 5.29 6.39 14.23
CA GLU A 37 5.47 5.11 14.93
C GLU A 37 4.72 5.07 16.25
N LYS A 38 4.82 6.13 17.07
CA LYS A 38 4.17 6.16 18.40
C LYS A 38 2.66 6.20 18.35
N ARG A 39 2.08 6.80 17.31
CA ARG A 39 0.63 7.02 17.20
C ARG A 39 -0.08 5.97 16.36
N THR A 40 0.61 5.38 15.39
CA THR A 40 0.00 4.56 14.34
C THR A 40 0.63 3.18 14.20
N GLU A 41 1.78 2.93 14.83
CA GLU A 41 2.57 1.71 14.69
C GLU A 41 3.04 1.43 13.24
N ILE A 42 2.94 2.42 12.35
CA ILE A 42 3.44 2.31 10.98
C ILE A 42 4.97 2.35 10.99
N ALA A 43 5.58 1.28 10.47
CA ALA A 43 7.04 1.12 10.39
C ALA A 43 7.65 1.68 9.08
N GLY A 44 6.83 2.01 8.09
CA GLY A 44 7.30 2.50 6.80
C GLY A 44 6.15 2.69 5.80
N HIS A 45 6.44 3.37 4.69
CA HIS A 45 5.45 3.79 3.70
C HIS A 45 5.87 3.39 2.29
N ARG A 46 4.91 3.09 1.44
CA ARG A 46 5.15 2.90 0.00
C ARG A 46 4.80 4.18 -0.76
N TRP A 47 5.71 4.66 -1.59
CA TRP A 47 5.56 5.93 -2.31
C TRP A 47 5.47 5.69 -3.82
N ALA A 48 4.36 6.05 -4.44
CA ALA A 48 4.16 5.89 -5.86
C ALA A 48 5.07 6.81 -6.67
N ALA A 49 5.82 6.24 -7.62
CA ALA A 49 6.44 7.04 -8.66
C ALA A 49 5.37 7.66 -9.58
N PRO A 50 5.66 8.74 -10.35
CA PRO A 50 4.69 9.34 -11.26
C PRO A 50 4.08 8.38 -12.28
N HIS A 51 4.78 7.28 -12.62
CA HIS A 51 4.33 6.25 -13.55
C HIS A 51 3.55 5.10 -12.89
N GLU A 52 3.46 5.07 -11.56
CA GLU A 52 2.71 4.08 -10.77
C GLU A 52 1.28 4.58 -10.47
N ALA A 53 0.58 5.00 -11.53
CA ALA A 53 -0.82 5.37 -11.42
C ALA A 53 -1.67 4.20 -10.88
N GLY A 54 -2.77 4.50 -10.17
CA GLY A 54 -3.63 3.48 -9.57
C GLY A 54 -4.13 2.40 -10.55
N ALA A 55 -4.49 2.80 -11.78
CA ALA A 55 -4.88 1.85 -12.83
C ALA A 55 -3.74 0.90 -13.23
N ARG A 56 -2.48 1.35 -13.18
CA ARG A 56 -1.32 0.51 -13.45
C ARG A 56 -1.08 -0.49 -12.33
N LEU A 57 -1.21 -0.08 -11.08
CA LEU A 57 -1.12 -0.98 -9.92
C LEU A 57 -2.20 -2.06 -9.98
N LEU A 58 -3.44 -1.68 -10.32
CA LEU A 58 -4.56 -2.60 -10.50
C LEU A 58 -4.34 -3.59 -11.65
N HIS A 59 -3.76 -3.13 -12.76
CA HIS A 59 -3.42 -4.02 -13.85
C HIS A 59 -2.42 -5.10 -13.42
N ARG A 60 -1.41 -4.74 -12.60
CA ARG A 60 -0.42 -5.71 -12.08
C ARG A 60 -1.06 -6.77 -11.17
N VAL A 61 -2.02 -6.39 -10.32
CA VAL A 61 -2.64 -7.36 -9.40
C VAL A 61 -3.61 -8.32 -10.10
N GLY A 62 -4.29 -7.87 -11.16
CA GLY A 62 -5.20 -8.73 -11.93
C GLY A 62 -4.52 -9.64 -12.96
N ALA A 63 -3.23 -9.40 -13.24
CA ALA A 63 -2.42 -10.22 -14.13
C ALA A 63 -1.63 -11.33 -13.41
N ALA A 64 -1.70 -11.37 -12.07
CA ALA A 64 -0.96 -12.29 -11.21
C ALA A 64 -1.78 -13.54 -10.85
#